data_AF-E6PF13-F1
#
_entry.id   AF-E6PF13-F1
#
_cell.length_a   1.000
_cell.length_b   1.000
_cell.length_c   1.000
_cell.angle_alpha   90.00
_cell.angle_beta   90.00
_cell.angle_gamma   90.00
#
_symmetry.space_group_name_H-M   'P 1'
#
loop_
_entity.id
_entity.type
_entity.pdbx_description
1 polymer ?
#
loop_
_entity_poly.entity_id
_entity_poly.type
_entity_poly.pdbx_seq_one_letter_code
_entity_poly.pdbx_strand_id
1 'polypeptide(L)'
;MKFQRTLAAIAISIATLTGIASASSMSGMSGDMMSHGKLLPNVTMSPSRFSGPGVYTGAPALPVTLSMIVAGGGPAHFNSLTLVKRLAGAKTGAEVASLNKKFGAAKVGTFLKVFNFVVADALKIVTEKHVALPKVPSPNPNDGKALAGALWAAGQTGRGFNVEVLLDRAVSHPIHVQVMKDIDAKFGIAADADYHAVLTQAMHDLAAVYHFNAMGHSSSM
;
A
#
# COMPACT_ATOMS: atom_id res chain seq x y z
N MET A 1 -58.65 25.36 19.00
CA MET A 1 -58.25 23.94 19.02
C MET A 1 -56.93 23.82 19.74
N LYS A 2 -56.93 23.09 20.85
CA LYS A 2 -55.77 22.85 21.73
C LYS A 2 -54.99 21.65 21.18
N PHE A 3 -53.68 21.79 20.95
CA PHE A 3 -52.76 20.67 21.00
C PHE A 3 -51.62 21.03 21.95
N GLN A 4 -51.55 20.25 23.02
CA GLN A 4 -50.62 20.36 24.13
C GLN A 4 -49.28 19.70 23.78
N ARG A 5 -48.20 20.34 24.26
CA ARG A 5 -47.04 19.77 24.97
C ARG A 5 -46.34 18.56 24.35
N THR A 6 -45.03 18.67 24.10
CA THR A 6 -44.01 18.10 25.03
C THR A 6 -42.61 18.65 24.73
N LEU A 7 -42.01 19.30 25.74
CA LEU A 7 -40.57 19.45 25.89
C LEU A 7 -40.00 18.11 26.37
N ALA A 8 -38.98 17.60 25.70
CA ALA A 8 -38.15 16.51 26.20
C ALA A 8 -36.75 17.06 26.49
N ALA A 9 -36.38 17.01 27.76
CA ALA A 9 -35.11 17.44 28.31
C ALA A 9 -33.96 16.58 27.77
N ILE A 10 -32.89 17.22 27.30
CA ILE A 10 -31.59 16.58 27.11
C ILE A 10 -30.81 16.76 28.42
N ALA A 11 -30.61 15.65 29.11
CA ALA A 11 -29.76 15.58 30.30
C ALA A 11 -28.29 15.86 29.91
N ILE A 12 -27.70 16.86 30.55
CA ILE A 12 -26.27 17.13 30.53
C ILE A 12 -25.64 16.20 31.56
N SER A 13 -24.98 15.12 31.09
CA SER A 13 -24.14 14.29 31.95
C SER A 13 -22.77 14.94 32.09
N ILE A 14 -22.54 15.55 33.26
CA ILE A 14 -21.22 15.95 33.75
C ILE A 14 -20.50 14.66 34.17
N ALA A 15 -19.56 14.18 33.35
CA ALA A 15 -18.60 13.18 33.79
C ALA A 15 -17.41 13.89 34.43
N THR A 16 -17.29 13.67 35.73
CA THR A 16 -16.21 14.15 36.59
C THR A 16 -14.85 13.67 36.11
N LEU A 17 -13.94 14.64 35.95
CA LEU A 17 -12.51 14.46 35.73
C LEU A 17 -11.87 14.10 37.09
N THR A 18 -11.45 12.86 37.27
CA THR A 18 -10.49 12.48 38.32
C THR A 18 -9.34 11.72 37.69
N GLY A 19 -8.18 12.38 37.67
CA GLY A 19 -6.93 11.79 37.24
C GLY A 19 -6.38 10.83 38.28
N ILE A 20 -5.75 9.75 37.81
CA ILE A 20 -4.63 9.12 38.48
C ILE A 20 -3.54 8.96 37.42
N ALA A 21 -2.45 9.70 37.62
CA ALA A 21 -1.21 9.49 36.92
C ALA A 21 -0.59 8.17 37.39
N SER A 22 -0.49 7.20 36.49
CA SER A 22 0.39 6.05 36.65
C SER A 22 1.50 6.19 35.62
N ALA A 23 2.60 6.80 36.06
CA ALA A 23 3.88 6.75 35.36
C ALA A 23 4.45 5.33 35.52
N SER A 24 4.16 4.46 34.55
CA SER A 24 4.92 3.23 34.33
C SER A 24 5.97 3.51 33.26
N SER A 25 7.17 3.81 33.73
CA SER A 25 8.42 3.70 32.98
C SER A 25 8.56 2.28 32.42
N MET A 26 8.17 2.09 31.16
CA MET A 26 8.62 0.96 30.35
C MET A 26 9.75 1.43 29.43
N SER A 27 10.90 1.68 30.05
CA SER A 27 12.19 1.59 29.37
C SER A 27 12.44 0.11 29.06
N GLY A 28 12.71 -0.20 27.79
CA GLY A 28 13.33 -1.47 27.42
C GLY A 28 12.39 -2.52 26.83
N MET A 29 11.82 -2.25 25.65
CA MET A 29 11.61 -3.28 24.64
C MET A 29 11.98 -2.72 23.26
N SER A 30 13.23 -2.24 23.14
CA SER A 30 13.90 -2.21 21.83
C SER A 30 14.13 -3.67 21.46
N GLY A 31 13.10 -4.28 20.85
CA GLY A 31 13.11 -5.65 20.36
C GLY A 31 14.23 -5.81 19.35
N ASP A 32 15.37 -6.27 19.85
CA ASP A 32 16.54 -6.75 19.13
C ASP A 32 16.22 -8.09 18.45
N MET A 33 15.18 -8.10 17.62
CA MET A 33 14.78 -9.19 16.74
C MET A 33 14.62 -8.70 15.30
N MET A 34 15.33 -7.63 14.95
CA MET A 34 15.54 -7.23 13.58
C MET A 34 16.47 -8.24 12.90
N SER A 35 15.90 -9.38 12.50
CA SER A 35 16.49 -10.41 11.65
C SER A 35 17.71 -9.88 10.89
N HIS A 36 18.90 -10.40 11.21
CA HIS A 36 20.16 -10.15 10.51
C HIS A 36 20.16 -10.76 9.09
N GLY A 37 19.00 -10.81 8.44
CA GLY A 37 18.87 -11.14 7.04
C GLY A 37 19.67 -10.14 6.21
N LYS A 38 20.52 -10.66 5.32
CA LYS A 38 21.21 -9.85 4.33
C LYS A 38 20.17 -9.13 3.47
N LEU A 39 20.39 -7.84 3.21
CA LEU A 39 19.57 -7.13 2.24
C LEU A 39 19.68 -7.77 0.85
N LEU A 40 18.60 -7.72 0.09
CA LEU A 40 18.64 -8.05 -1.32
C LEU A 40 19.52 -7.06 -2.10
N PRO A 41 20.09 -7.48 -3.24
CA PRO A 41 20.88 -6.58 -4.09
C PRO A 41 20.15 -5.28 -4.42
N ASN A 42 20.92 -4.19 -4.44
CA ASN A 42 20.47 -2.82 -4.70
C ASN A 42 19.46 -2.26 -3.69
N VAL A 43 19.21 -2.93 -2.56
CA VAL A 43 18.46 -2.36 -1.43
C VAL A 43 19.47 -1.77 -0.44
N THR A 44 19.28 -0.51 -0.07
CA THR A 44 20.12 0.19 0.90
C THR A 44 19.38 0.37 2.23
N MET A 45 20.12 0.59 3.32
CA MET A 45 19.57 0.92 4.64
C MET A 45 19.13 2.39 4.77
N SER A 46 19.06 3.13 3.67
CA SER A 46 18.61 4.53 3.70
C SER A 46 17.19 4.62 4.26
N PRO A 47 16.88 5.67 5.04
CA PRO A 47 15.52 5.93 5.49
C PRO A 47 14.57 6.00 4.29
N SER A 48 13.44 5.31 4.40
CA SER A 48 12.31 5.48 3.48
C SER A 48 11.25 6.37 4.13
N ARG A 49 10.26 6.81 3.36
CA ARG A 49 9.37 7.89 3.79
C ARG A 49 8.36 7.47 4.85
N PHE A 50 7.59 6.41 4.60
CA PHE A 50 6.56 5.90 5.50
C PHE A 50 6.77 4.44 5.92
N SER A 51 7.90 3.84 5.56
CA SER A 51 8.26 2.47 5.94
C SER A 51 9.58 2.43 6.71
N GLY A 52 9.98 1.24 7.14
CA GLY A 52 11.33 1.01 7.67
C GLY A 52 12.43 1.33 6.64
N PRO A 53 13.72 1.22 7.02
CA PRO A 53 14.81 1.47 6.08
C PRO A 53 14.69 0.58 4.83
N GLY A 54 14.99 1.14 3.66
CA GLY A 54 14.85 0.46 2.38
C GLY A 54 14.65 1.43 1.22
N VAL A 55 15.72 1.67 0.48
CA VAL A 55 15.66 2.33 -0.85
C VAL A 55 16.24 1.39 -1.87
N TYR A 56 15.53 1.14 -2.97
CA TYR A 56 15.99 0.31 -4.07
C TYR A 56 16.56 1.16 -5.21
N THR A 57 17.83 0.95 -5.53
CA THR A 57 18.57 1.74 -6.53
C THR A 57 18.86 0.97 -7.83
N GLY A 58 18.28 -0.22 -7.99
CA GLY A 58 18.47 -1.04 -9.17
C GLY A 58 17.51 -0.68 -10.31
N ALA A 59 17.55 -1.48 -11.39
CA ALA A 59 16.64 -1.31 -12.51
C ALA A 59 15.19 -1.67 -12.12
N PRO A 60 14.19 -0.91 -12.58
CA PRO A 60 12.79 -1.23 -12.32
C PRO A 60 12.37 -2.56 -12.95
N ALA A 61 11.49 -3.29 -12.29
CA ALA A 61 10.84 -4.50 -12.77
C ALA A 61 9.69 -4.17 -13.74
N LEU A 62 9.99 -3.45 -14.83
CA LEU A 62 8.99 -2.91 -15.75
C LEU A 62 8.01 -3.95 -16.31
N PRO A 63 8.37 -5.23 -16.58
CA PRO A 63 7.40 -6.23 -17.00
C PRO A 63 6.31 -6.50 -15.96
N VAL A 64 6.64 -6.47 -14.67
CA VAL A 64 5.69 -6.62 -13.56
C VAL A 64 4.80 -5.38 -13.46
N THR A 65 5.39 -4.19 -13.60
CA THR A 65 4.65 -2.92 -13.65
C THR A 65 3.65 -2.91 -14.81
N LEU A 66 4.05 -3.38 -15.99
CA LEU A 66 3.13 -3.50 -17.14
C LEU A 66 2.01 -4.50 -16.83
N SER A 67 2.31 -5.65 -16.23
CA SER A 67 1.28 -6.61 -15.81
C SER A 67 0.28 -5.99 -14.85
N MET A 68 0.74 -5.22 -13.86
CA MET A 68 -0.11 -4.47 -12.93
C MET A 68 -1.02 -3.48 -13.65
N ILE A 69 -0.47 -2.69 -14.57
CA ILE A 69 -1.24 -1.70 -15.33
C ILE A 69 -2.29 -2.38 -16.20
N VAL A 70 -1.94 -3.44 -16.94
CA VAL A 70 -2.88 -4.20 -17.78
C VAL A 70 -3.95 -4.88 -16.93
N ALA A 71 -3.58 -5.49 -15.79
CA ALA A 71 -4.51 -6.08 -14.83
C ALA A 71 -5.53 -5.07 -14.29
N GLY A 72 -5.12 -3.80 -14.12
CA GLY A 72 -5.96 -2.69 -13.71
C GLY A 72 -6.83 -2.08 -14.82
N GLY A 73 -6.76 -2.56 -16.07
CA GLY A 73 -7.54 -2.04 -17.20
C GLY A 73 -6.72 -1.33 -18.29
N GLY A 74 -5.39 -1.32 -18.18
CA GLY A 74 -4.47 -0.73 -19.15
C GLY A 74 -4.18 0.75 -18.90
N PRO A 75 -3.20 1.33 -19.63
CA PRO A 75 -2.65 2.66 -19.32
C PRO A 75 -3.66 3.81 -19.46
N ALA A 76 -4.63 3.70 -20.37
CA ALA A 76 -5.65 4.74 -20.59
C ALA A 76 -6.84 4.65 -19.62
N HIS A 77 -7.06 3.48 -19.01
CA HIS A 77 -8.27 3.17 -18.25
C HIS A 77 -7.96 2.48 -16.91
N PHE A 78 -6.76 2.71 -16.37
CA PHE A 78 -6.34 2.06 -15.14
C PHE A 78 -7.31 2.38 -13.99
N ASN A 79 -7.70 1.34 -13.27
CA ASN A 79 -8.57 1.42 -12.11
C ASN A 79 -8.03 0.49 -11.01
N SER A 80 -7.70 1.09 -9.86
CA SER A 80 -7.14 0.41 -8.69
C SER A 80 -8.08 -0.66 -8.13
N LEU A 81 -9.40 -0.46 -8.15
CA LEU A 81 -10.35 -1.48 -7.71
C LEU A 81 -10.41 -2.66 -8.68
N THR A 82 -10.29 -2.43 -9.99
CA THR A 82 -10.14 -3.50 -10.99
C THR A 82 -8.86 -4.30 -10.75
N LEU A 83 -7.75 -3.63 -10.44
CA LEU A 83 -6.51 -4.30 -10.05
C LEU A 83 -6.71 -5.14 -8.78
N VAL A 84 -7.26 -4.58 -7.71
CA VAL A 84 -7.54 -5.31 -6.45
C VAL A 84 -8.42 -6.55 -6.74
N LYS A 85 -9.46 -6.39 -7.56
CA LYS A 85 -10.31 -7.50 -8.00
C LYS A 85 -9.53 -8.58 -8.74
N ARG A 86 -8.59 -8.18 -9.59
CA ARG A 86 -7.72 -9.12 -10.31
C ARG A 86 -6.83 -9.89 -9.33
N LEU A 87 -6.15 -9.19 -8.44
CA LEU A 87 -5.17 -9.77 -7.52
C LEU A 87 -5.83 -10.72 -6.51
N ALA A 88 -6.97 -10.34 -5.92
CA ALA A 88 -7.65 -11.13 -4.90
C ALA A 88 -8.64 -12.17 -5.49
N GLY A 89 -9.10 -11.98 -6.73
CA GLY A 89 -10.09 -12.85 -7.37
C GLY A 89 -11.37 -12.98 -6.53
N ALA A 90 -11.80 -14.22 -6.27
CA ALA A 90 -12.97 -14.52 -5.44
C ALA A 90 -12.88 -13.94 -4.00
N LYS A 91 -11.69 -13.58 -3.54
CA LYS A 91 -11.43 -13.09 -2.18
C LYS A 91 -11.55 -11.57 -2.04
N THR A 92 -11.81 -10.86 -3.14
CA THR A 92 -11.93 -9.39 -3.17
C THR A 92 -12.86 -8.85 -2.09
N GLY A 93 -14.03 -9.47 -1.89
CA GLY A 93 -14.99 -8.99 -0.89
C GLY A 93 -14.44 -9.05 0.53
N ALA A 94 -13.76 -10.14 0.88
CA ALA A 94 -13.12 -10.31 2.18
C ALA A 94 -11.95 -9.33 2.37
N GLU A 95 -11.15 -9.12 1.33
CA GLU A 95 -10.03 -8.18 1.34
C GLU A 95 -10.52 -6.74 1.59
N VAL A 96 -11.49 -6.26 0.81
CA VAL A 96 -12.04 -4.90 0.98
C VAL A 96 -12.68 -4.74 2.36
N ALA A 97 -13.35 -5.77 2.88
CA ALA A 97 -13.90 -5.76 4.23
C ALA A 97 -12.80 -5.68 5.31
N SER A 98 -11.70 -6.43 5.15
CA SER A 98 -10.52 -6.38 6.04
C SER A 98 -9.94 -4.96 6.10
N LEU A 99 -9.66 -4.38 4.95
CA LEU A 99 -9.11 -3.02 4.84
C LEU A 99 -10.06 -1.98 5.44
N ASN A 100 -11.35 -2.07 5.14
CA ASN A 100 -12.36 -1.15 5.70
C ASN A 100 -12.48 -1.29 7.21
N LYS A 101 -12.37 -2.50 7.77
CA LYS A 101 -12.37 -2.71 9.22
C LYS A 101 -11.14 -2.10 9.88
N LYS A 102 -9.97 -2.19 9.24
CA LYS A 102 -8.69 -1.70 9.81
C LYS A 102 -8.52 -0.19 9.68
N PHE A 103 -8.86 0.38 8.53
CA PHE A 103 -8.58 1.79 8.20
C PHE A 103 -9.82 2.66 8.08
N GLY A 104 -11.02 2.06 7.97
CA GLY A 104 -12.25 2.79 7.67
C GLY A 104 -12.44 3.06 6.18
N ALA A 105 -13.70 3.12 5.75
CA ALA A 105 -14.07 3.25 4.33
C ALA A 105 -13.54 4.54 3.67
N ALA A 106 -13.44 5.64 4.43
CA ALA A 106 -12.90 6.89 3.92
C ALA A 106 -11.42 6.76 3.51
N LYS A 107 -10.58 6.14 4.35
CA LYS A 107 -9.16 5.93 4.05
C LYS A 107 -8.96 4.95 2.89
N VAL A 108 -9.74 3.87 2.84
CA VAL A 108 -9.70 2.93 1.71
C VAL A 108 -10.14 3.60 0.40
N GLY A 109 -11.15 4.47 0.45
CA GLY A 109 -11.55 5.30 -0.69
C GLY A 109 -10.45 6.24 -1.17
N THR A 110 -9.76 6.91 -0.23
CA THR A 110 -8.59 7.75 -0.54
C THR A 110 -7.47 6.93 -1.18
N PHE A 111 -7.13 5.76 -0.62
CA PHE A 111 -6.14 4.85 -1.20
C PHE A 111 -6.45 4.52 -2.67
N LEU A 112 -7.69 4.12 -2.98
CA LEU A 112 -8.07 3.78 -4.36
C LEU A 112 -7.93 4.98 -5.31
N LYS A 113 -8.31 6.18 -4.84
CA LYS A 113 -8.19 7.43 -5.61
C LYS A 113 -6.73 7.83 -5.84
N VAL A 114 -5.91 7.78 -4.80
CA VAL A 114 -4.48 8.11 -4.88
C VAL A 114 -3.75 7.10 -5.75
N PHE A 115 -4.06 5.81 -5.66
CA PHE A 115 -3.41 4.80 -6.49
C PHE A 115 -3.71 5.01 -8.00
N ASN A 116 -4.94 5.40 -8.35
CA ASN A 116 -5.24 5.78 -9.75
C ASN A 116 -4.37 6.96 -10.23
N PHE A 117 -4.20 7.96 -9.36
CA PHE A 117 -3.32 9.09 -9.66
C PHE A 117 -1.86 8.68 -9.79
N VAL A 118 -1.34 7.87 -8.86
CA VAL A 118 0.04 7.36 -8.87
C VAL A 118 0.37 6.71 -10.21
N VAL A 119 -0.51 5.84 -10.73
CA VAL A 119 -0.26 5.17 -12.01
C VAL A 119 -0.32 6.15 -13.18
N ALA A 120 -1.31 7.05 -13.20
CA ALA A 120 -1.43 8.04 -14.26
C ALA A 120 -0.23 9.01 -14.30
N ASP A 121 0.22 9.46 -13.13
CA ASP A 121 1.33 10.39 -12.99
C ASP A 121 2.67 9.72 -13.30
N ALA A 122 2.89 8.50 -12.81
CA ALA A 122 4.05 7.70 -13.19
C ALA A 122 4.13 7.48 -14.71
N LEU A 123 3.00 7.15 -15.35
CA LEU A 123 2.90 6.99 -16.81
C LEU A 123 3.26 8.28 -17.56
N LYS A 124 2.79 9.42 -17.07
CA LYS A 124 3.16 10.74 -17.62
C LYS A 124 4.68 10.96 -17.53
N ILE A 125 5.27 10.76 -16.35
CA ILE A 125 6.71 11.00 -16.13
C ILE A 125 7.58 10.07 -16.99
N VAL A 126 7.24 8.78 -17.09
CA VAL A 126 8.03 7.84 -17.92
C VAL A 126 7.94 8.19 -19.41
N THR A 127 6.79 8.69 -19.87
CA THR A 127 6.63 9.19 -21.25
C THR A 127 7.49 10.43 -21.49
N GLU A 128 7.45 11.42 -20.58
CA GLU A 128 8.26 12.64 -20.67
C GLU A 128 9.77 12.33 -20.62
N LYS A 129 10.17 11.31 -19.86
CA LYS A 129 11.56 10.86 -19.75
C LYS A 129 11.99 9.87 -20.82
N HIS A 130 11.12 9.55 -21.79
CA HIS A 130 11.38 8.59 -22.86
C HIS A 130 11.87 7.21 -22.34
N VAL A 131 11.38 6.77 -21.19
CA VAL A 131 11.71 5.44 -20.65
C VAL A 131 11.03 4.38 -21.52
N ALA A 132 11.83 3.47 -22.08
CA ALA A 132 11.30 2.38 -22.88
C ALA A 132 10.46 1.43 -22.02
N LEU A 133 9.16 1.37 -22.30
CA LEU A 133 8.27 0.40 -21.66
C LEU A 133 8.39 -0.96 -22.36
N PRO A 134 8.36 -2.07 -21.60
CA PRO A 134 8.35 -3.39 -22.19
C PRO A 134 7.09 -3.59 -23.04
N LYS A 135 7.17 -4.46 -24.05
CA LYS A 135 6.01 -4.82 -24.89
C LYS A 135 5.22 -6.00 -24.33
N VAL A 136 5.85 -6.81 -23.49
CA VAL A 136 5.30 -8.06 -22.98
C VAL A 136 5.19 -7.98 -21.46
N PRO A 137 3.97 -8.07 -20.90
CA PRO A 137 3.79 -8.15 -19.45
C PRO A 137 4.34 -9.49 -18.92
N SER A 138 4.95 -9.48 -17.74
CA SER A 138 5.33 -10.69 -17.03
C SER A 138 5.29 -10.45 -15.52
N PRO A 139 4.50 -11.22 -14.74
CA PRO A 139 3.73 -12.41 -15.12
C PRO A 139 2.48 -12.10 -15.96
N ASN A 140 1.71 -13.12 -16.40
CA ASN A 140 0.47 -12.90 -17.14
C ASN A 140 -0.50 -12.02 -16.32
N PRO A 141 -0.97 -10.87 -16.83
CA PRO A 141 -1.83 -9.94 -16.09
C PRO A 141 -3.20 -10.55 -15.73
N ASN A 142 -3.59 -11.65 -16.37
CA ASN A 142 -4.81 -12.37 -16.03
C ASN A 142 -4.63 -13.35 -14.85
N ASP A 143 -3.40 -13.73 -14.53
CA ASP A 143 -3.08 -14.57 -13.38
C ASP A 143 -2.88 -13.69 -12.14
N GLY A 144 -3.99 -13.42 -11.46
CA GLY A 144 -4.01 -12.57 -10.26
C GLY A 144 -3.08 -13.07 -9.15
N LYS A 145 -2.96 -14.39 -8.97
CA LYS A 145 -2.11 -14.98 -7.94
C LYS A 145 -0.64 -14.80 -8.29
N ALA A 146 -0.23 -15.13 -9.53
CA ALA A 146 1.15 -14.92 -9.95
C ALA A 146 1.54 -13.44 -9.91
N LEU A 147 0.64 -12.54 -10.33
CA LEU A 147 0.88 -11.10 -10.26
C LEU A 147 0.98 -10.58 -8.82
N ALA A 148 0.11 -11.02 -7.92
CA ALA A 148 0.21 -10.68 -6.49
C ALA A 148 1.53 -11.16 -5.89
N GLY A 149 1.99 -12.36 -6.26
CA GLY A 149 3.29 -12.90 -5.86
C GLY A 149 4.46 -12.07 -6.39
N ALA A 150 4.42 -11.66 -7.66
CA ALA A 150 5.46 -10.81 -8.26
C ALA A 150 5.52 -9.42 -7.61
N LEU A 151 4.37 -8.82 -7.30
CA LEU A 151 4.30 -7.55 -6.56
C LEU A 151 4.81 -7.71 -5.12
N TRP A 152 4.48 -8.81 -4.44
CA TRP A 152 5.00 -9.12 -3.12
C TRP A 152 6.53 -9.23 -3.13
N ALA A 153 7.08 -10.02 -4.05
CA ALA A 153 8.52 -10.18 -4.23
C ALA A 153 9.22 -8.85 -4.52
N ALA A 154 8.59 -7.98 -5.32
CA ALA A 154 9.12 -6.66 -5.63
C ALA A 154 9.20 -5.73 -4.40
N GLY A 155 8.40 -5.94 -3.35
CA GLY A 155 8.52 -5.19 -2.09
C GLY A 155 9.56 -5.72 -1.11
N GLN A 156 10.20 -6.86 -1.40
CA GLN A 156 11.12 -7.46 -0.42
C GLN A 156 12.45 -6.71 -0.31
N THR A 157 12.87 -6.49 0.93
CA THR A 157 14.20 -5.98 1.28
C THR A 157 15.20 -7.10 1.53
N GLY A 158 14.75 -8.35 1.70
CA GLY A 158 15.53 -9.46 2.28
C GLY A 158 15.34 -9.59 3.80
N ARG A 159 14.86 -8.54 4.47
CA ARG A 159 14.53 -8.51 5.90
C ARG A 159 13.02 -8.44 6.18
N GLY A 160 12.23 -8.24 5.13
CA GLY A 160 10.79 -8.08 5.19
C GLY A 160 10.27 -7.29 4.00
N PHE A 161 8.95 -7.17 3.93
CA PHE A 161 8.28 -6.35 2.93
C PHE A 161 8.42 -4.86 3.27
N ASN A 162 8.66 -4.05 2.25
CA ASN A 162 8.69 -2.60 2.33
C ASN A 162 8.02 -2.03 1.07
N VAL A 163 6.95 -1.25 1.24
CA VAL A 163 6.18 -0.70 0.12
C VAL A 163 6.99 0.33 -0.69
N GLU A 164 7.90 1.06 -0.07
CA GLU A 164 8.74 2.06 -0.74
C GLU A 164 9.69 1.36 -1.73
N VAL A 165 10.17 0.18 -1.35
CA VAL A 165 10.98 -0.69 -2.21
C VAL A 165 10.15 -1.27 -3.35
N LEU A 166 8.88 -1.63 -3.11
CA LEU A 166 7.96 -2.01 -4.19
C LEU A 166 7.81 -0.87 -5.21
N LEU A 167 7.60 0.36 -4.74
CA LEU A 167 7.40 1.54 -5.59
C LEU A 167 8.67 1.91 -6.36
N ASP A 168 9.84 1.88 -5.70
CA ASP A 168 11.14 2.03 -6.36
C ASP A 168 11.34 0.97 -7.44
N ARG A 169 10.96 -0.29 -7.19
CA ARG A 169 11.04 -1.36 -8.20
C ARG A 169 10.02 -1.20 -9.32
N ALA A 170 8.89 -0.55 -9.08
CA ALA A 170 7.89 -0.34 -10.12
C ALA A 170 8.36 0.65 -11.20
N VAL A 171 9.02 1.74 -10.79
CA VAL A 171 9.30 2.89 -11.69
C VAL A 171 10.70 3.50 -11.58
N SER A 172 11.58 2.98 -10.73
CA SER A 172 12.86 3.55 -10.25
C SER A 172 12.69 4.60 -9.15
N HIS A 173 13.69 4.68 -8.26
CA HIS A 173 13.69 5.60 -7.12
C HIS A 173 13.45 7.08 -7.49
N PRO A 174 14.12 7.66 -8.52
CA PRO A 174 13.88 9.05 -8.87
C PRO A 174 12.45 9.35 -9.35
N ILE A 175 11.81 8.41 -10.05
CA ILE A 175 10.42 8.59 -10.50
C ILE A 175 9.47 8.39 -9.31
N HIS A 176 9.72 7.37 -8.49
CA HIS A 176 8.94 7.15 -7.27
C HIS A 176 8.92 8.40 -6.37
N VAL A 177 10.08 8.97 -6.06
CA VAL A 177 10.19 10.18 -5.24
C VAL A 177 9.42 11.36 -5.85
N GLN A 178 9.45 11.51 -7.17
CA GLN A 178 8.69 12.56 -7.84
C GLN A 178 7.18 12.37 -7.68
N VAL A 179 6.68 11.15 -7.91
CA VAL A 179 5.25 10.85 -7.72
C VAL A 179 4.81 11.13 -6.28
N MET A 180 5.62 10.80 -5.27
CA MET A 180 5.27 11.10 -3.87
C MET A 180 5.14 12.60 -3.61
N LYS A 181 6.02 13.42 -4.20
CA LYS A 181 5.89 14.89 -4.14
C LYS A 181 4.61 15.38 -4.82
N ASP A 182 4.23 14.75 -5.93
CA ASP A 182 3.03 15.12 -6.67
C ASP A 182 1.74 14.69 -5.94
N ILE A 183 1.78 13.58 -5.17
CA ILE A 183 0.71 13.22 -4.23
C ILE A 183 0.59 14.27 -3.14
N ASP A 184 1.70 14.66 -2.50
CA ASP A 184 1.69 15.68 -1.43
C ASP A 184 1.08 16.99 -1.91
N ALA A 185 1.50 17.44 -3.10
CA ALA A 185 1.01 18.69 -3.68
C ALA A 185 -0.49 18.63 -3.99
N LYS A 186 -1.01 17.47 -4.39
CA LYS A 186 -2.40 17.32 -4.85
C LYS A 186 -3.39 16.89 -3.78
N PHE A 187 -2.97 16.03 -2.87
CA PHE A 187 -3.82 15.37 -1.87
C PHE A 187 -3.35 15.58 -0.43
N GLY A 188 -2.11 16.05 -0.23
CA GLY A 188 -1.50 16.23 1.07
C GLY A 188 -0.84 14.98 1.63
N ILE A 189 0.11 15.20 2.55
CA ILE A 189 0.95 14.16 3.20
C ILE A 189 0.09 13.08 3.88
N ALA A 190 -1.07 13.44 4.43
CA ALA A 190 -1.96 12.47 5.08
C ALA A 190 -2.52 11.44 4.08
N ALA A 191 -2.85 11.86 2.85
CA ALA A 191 -3.33 10.95 1.82
C ALA A 191 -2.20 10.04 1.29
N ASP A 192 -0.97 10.56 1.24
CA ASP A 192 0.24 9.81 0.91
C ASP A 192 0.51 8.70 1.96
N ALA A 193 0.46 9.06 3.25
CA ALA A 193 0.59 8.11 4.35
C ALA A 193 -0.49 7.02 4.32
N ASP A 194 -1.75 7.40 4.03
CA ASP A 194 -2.86 6.45 3.89
C ASP A 194 -2.67 5.52 2.69
N TYR A 195 -2.15 6.03 1.58
CA TYR A 195 -1.80 5.22 0.41
C TYR A 195 -0.78 4.14 0.77
N HIS A 196 0.31 4.51 1.44
CA HIS A 196 1.35 3.56 1.87
C HIS A 196 0.85 2.54 2.88
N ALA A 197 0.10 2.98 3.89
CA ALA A 197 -0.41 2.10 4.94
C ALA A 197 -1.38 1.05 4.39
N VAL A 198 -2.33 1.47 3.55
CA VAL A 198 -3.32 0.56 2.95
C VAL A 198 -2.67 -0.38 1.93
N LEU A 199 -1.76 0.13 1.09
CA LEU A 199 -1.03 -0.71 0.13
C LEU A 199 -0.18 -1.77 0.84
N THR A 200 0.53 -1.38 1.90
CA THR A 200 1.32 -2.31 2.72
C THR A 200 0.45 -3.42 3.28
N GLN A 201 -0.69 -3.07 3.89
CA GLN A 201 -1.59 -4.07 4.45
C GLN A 201 -2.15 -5.00 3.38
N ALA A 202 -2.62 -4.47 2.24
CA ALA A 202 -3.18 -5.28 1.17
C ALA A 202 -2.17 -6.30 0.63
N MET A 203 -0.89 -5.91 0.50
CA MET A 203 0.17 -6.83 0.09
C MET A 203 0.44 -7.92 1.13
N HIS A 204 0.42 -7.57 2.42
CA HIS A 204 0.53 -8.56 3.51
C HIS A 204 -0.68 -9.52 3.54
N ASP A 205 -1.90 -9.02 3.36
CA ASP A 205 -3.11 -9.83 3.36
C ASP A 205 -3.09 -10.82 2.18
N LEU A 206 -2.74 -10.36 0.97
CA LEU A 206 -2.57 -11.24 -0.19
C LEU A 206 -1.47 -12.29 0.03
N ALA A 207 -0.33 -11.91 0.61
CA ALA A 207 0.76 -12.83 0.89
C ALA A 207 0.38 -13.90 1.93
N ALA A 208 -0.34 -13.52 2.98
CA ALA A 208 -0.86 -14.46 3.97
C ALA A 208 -1.84 -15.44 3.34
N VAL A 209 -2.76 -14.94 2.51
CA VAL A 209 -3.85 -15.73 1.93
C VAL A 209 -3.39 -16.65 0.79
N TYR A 210 -2.35 -16.27 0.05
CA TYR A 210 -1.74 -17.13 -0.96
C TYR A 210 -0.50 -17.89 -0.47
N HIS A 211 -0.12 -17.72 0.81
CA HIS A 211 1.05 -18.33 1.43
C HIS A 211 2.34 -18.07 0.66
N PHE A 212 2.56 -16.80 0.27
CA PHE A 212 3.77 -16.41 -0.44
C PHE A 212 4.99 -16.45 0.47
N ASN A 213 6.07 -17.06 -0.02
CA ASN A 213 7.40 -16.83 0.53
C ASN A 213 7.95 -15.47 0.07
N ALA A 214 9.18 -15.12 0.48
CA ALA A 214 9.81 -13.86 0.05
C ALA A 214 10.03 -13.75 -1.47
N MET A 215 10.05 -14.85 -2.21
CA MET A 215 10.16 -14.81 -3.68
C MET A 215 8.80 -14.67 -4.37
N GLY A 216 7.70 -14.54 -3.61
CA GLY A 216 6.36 -14.45 -4.19
C GLY A 216 5.81 -15.79 -4.68
N HIS A 217 6.49 -16.90 -4.41
CA HIS A 217 5.99 -18.23 -4.73
C HIS A 217 5.07 -18.71 -3.62
N SER A 218 3.89 -19.21 -3.99
CA SER A 218 3.02 -19.87 -3.01
C SER A 218 3.63 -21.21 -2.62
N SER A 219 3.76 -21.46 -1.33
CA SER A 219 3.99 -22.81 -0.84
C SER A 219 2.77 -23.67 -1.18
N SER A 220 2.96 -24.84 -1.82
CA SER A 220 1.89 -25.84 -1.84
C SER A 220 1.61 -26.26 -0.40
N MET A 221 0.35 -26.16 0.01
CA MET A 221 -0.15 -26.86 1.19
C MET A 221 -0.39 -28.32 0.85
#